data_AF-A0A8J2WIU0-F1
#
_entry.id   AF-A0A8J2WIU0-F1
#
_cell.length_a   1.000
_cell.length_b   1.000
_cell.length_c   1.000
_cell.angle_alpha   90.00
_cell.angle_beta   90.00
_cell.angle_gamma   90.00
#
_symmetry.space_group_name_H-M   'P 1'
#
loop_
_entity.id
_entity.type
_entity.pdbx_description
1 polymer ?
#
loop_
_entity_poly.entity_id
_entity_poly.type
_entity_poly.pdbx_seq_one_letter_code
_entity_poly.pdbx_strand_id
1 'polypeptide(L)'
;MRSLTEALDILQADVKVSIGYLLPTLTILMNKMESLRKKPGIIHFKPFISAIISALNDRFGACFNEKDLFLAAIVHPKFKLTWIREADKPNMMEKLNSSFEIFSAAPVTSSFRNVVSEDSDASPRKKKNFFAGLYRSSSTQSTSELDLFLADSTNKKLRHS
;
A
#
# COMPACT_ATOMS: atom_id res chain seq x y z
N MET A 1 10.12 17.46 -13.62
CA MET A 1 9.44 16.43 -14.44
C MET A 1 9.87 15.01 -14.12
N ARG A 2 11.15 14.75 -13.81
CA ARG A 2 11.64 13.40 -13.42
C ARG A 2 10.74 12.65 -12.43
N SER A 3 10.24 13.31 -11.38
CA SER A 3 9.35 12.70 -10.39
C SER A 3 8.07 12.09 -10.99
N LEU A 4 7.51 12.70 -12.04
CA LEU A 4 6.33 12.19 -12.73
C LEU A 4 6.66 10.93 -13.51
N THR A 5 7.76 10.96 -14.27
CA THR A 5 8.25 9.80 -15.01
C THR A 5 8.53 8.63 -14.07
N GLU A 6 9.26 8.86 -12.97
CA GLU A 6 9.51 7.84 -11.94
C GLU A 6 8.22 7.23 -11.38
N ALA A 7 7.20 8.06 -11.14
CA ALA A 7 5.92 7.58 -10.64
C ALA A 7 5.17 6.73 -11.69
N LEU A 8 5.22 7.12 -12.96
CA LEU A 8 4.65 6.34 -14.06
C LEU A 8 5.37 5.01 -14.24
N ASP A 9 6.71 5.02 -14.23
CA ASP A 9 7.53 3.82 -14.30
C ASP A 9 7.17 2.83 -13.18
N ILE A 10 6.92 3.33 -11.96
CA ILE A 10 6.48 2.50 -10.83
C ILE A 10 5.07 1.97 -11.04
N LEU A 11 4.11 2.78 -11.49
CA LEU A 11 2.71 2.36 -11.61
C LEU A 11 2.43 1.50 -12.85
N GLN A 12 3.26 1.63 -13.87
CA GLN A 12 3.13 0.91 -15.15
C GLN A 12 4.12 -0.25 -15.28
N ALA A 13 4.95 -0.51 -14.27
CA ALA A 13 5.84 -1.66 -14.31
C ALA A 13 5.03 -2.97 -14.24
N ASP A 14 5.22 -3.83 -15.25
CA ASP A 14 4.57 -5.14 -15.34
C ASP A 14 5.02 -6.13 -14.26
N VAL A 15 6.14 -5.85 -13.57
CA VAL A 15 6.79 -6.79 -12.67
C VAL A 15 6.82 -6.25 -11.24
N LYS A 16 6.19 -6.98 -10.31
CA LYS A 16 6.19 -6.75 -8.84
C LYS A 16 5.37 -5.56 -8.33
N VAL A 17 4.55 -4.92 -9.16
CA VAL A 17 3.66 -3.85 -8.72
C VAL A 17 2.35 -4.45 -8.26
N SER A 18 2.03 -4.24 -6.98
CA SER A 18 0.70 -4.52 -6.44
C SER A 18 -0.08 -3.22 -6.30
N ILE A 19 -1.41 -3.32 -6.19
CA ILE A 19 -2.27 -2.14 -6.04
C ILE A 19 -1.92 -1.30 -4.78
N GLY A 20 -1.27 -1.90 -3.78
CA GLY A 20 -0.74 -1.20 -2.60
C GLY A 20 0.36 -0.18 -2.91
N TYR A 21 0.91 -0.14 -4.13
CA TYR A 21 1.84 0.90 -4.58
C TYR A 21 1.13 2.19 -5.00
N LEU A 22 -0.17 2.16 -5.30
CA LEU A 22 -0.88 3.28 -5.89
C LEU A 22 -0.88 4.51 -4.99
N LEU A 23 -1.44 4.40 -3.78
CA LEU A 23 -1.57 5.54 -2.86
C LEU A 23 -0.20 6.08 -2.41
N PRO A 24 0.77 5.25 -1.98
CA PRO A 24 2.10 5.73 -1.60
C PRO A 24 2.80 6.49 -2.73
N THR A 25 2.71 5.98 -3.97
CA THR A 25 3.35 6.61 -5.13
C THR A 25 2.72 7.96 -5.46
N LEU A 26 1.38 8.04 -5.45
CA LEU A 26 0.66 9.29 -5.69
C LEU A 26 0.95 10.34 -4.61
N THR A 27 0.96 9.96 -3.33
CA THR A 27 1.29 10.88 -2.23
C THR A 27 2.71 11.43 -2.36
N ILE A 28 3.70 10.58 -2.63
CA ILE A 28 5.09 11.01 -2.82
C ILE A 28 5.21 11.92 -4.05
N LEU A 29 4.56 11.57 -5.17
CA LEU A 29 4.54 12.38 -6.38
C LEU A 29 3.98 13.78 -6.11
N MET A 30 2.80 13.87 -5.50
CA MET A 30 2.15 15.14 -5.18
C MET A 30 3.03 15.99 -4.25
N ASN A 31 3.62 15.40 -3.21
CA ASN A 31 4.55 16.11 -2.31
C ASN A 31 5.80 16.63 -3.07
N LYS A 32 6.38 15.82 -3.95
CA LYS A 32 7.53 16.23 -4.80
C LYS A 32 7.11 17.38 -5.74
N MET A 33 5.92 17.33 -6.32
CA MET A 33 5.38 18.39 -7.20
C MET A 33 5.12 19.69 -6.43
N GLU A 34 4.52 19.61 -5.24
CA GLU A 34 4.33 20.77 -4.39
C GLU A 34 5.64 21.42 -3.96
N SER A 35 6.64 20.60 -3.61
CA SER A 35 7.99 21.08 -3.30
C SER A 35 8.58 21.83 -4.49
N LEU A 36 8.48 21.27 -5.71
CA LEU A 36 8.92 21.94 -6.94
C LEU A 36 8.19 23.28 -7.16
N ARG A 37 6.88 23.33 -6.94
CA ARG A 37 6.08 24.57 -7.06
C ARG A 37 6.54 25.66 -6.09
N LYS A 38 7.02 25.28 -4.90
CA LYS A 38 7.50 26.19 -3.84
C LYS A 38 8.95 26.64 -4.04
N LYS A 39 9.72 26.04 -4.95
CA LYS A 39 11.14 26.40 -5.14
C LYS A 39 11.29 27.84 -5.68
N PRO A 40 12.16 28.66 -5.06
CA PRO A 40 12.51 29.97 -5.63
C PRO A 40 13.19 29.75 -6.99
N GLY A 41 12.75 30.48 -8.01
CA GLY A 41 13.25 30.37 -9.39
C GLY A 41 12.32 29.67 -10.38
N ILE A 42 11.30 28.93 -9.91
CA ILE A 42 10.28 28.37 -10.79
C ILE A 42 9.06 29.29 -10.77
N ILE A 43 8.98 30.27 -11.69
CA ILE A 43 7.87 31.24 -11.72
C ILE A 43 6.85 30.86 -12.79
N HIS A 44 7.30 30.68 -14.03
CA HIS A 44 6.42 30.43 -15.18
C HIS A 44 5.81 29.01 -15.20
N PHE A 45 6.43 28.04 -14.53
CA PHE A 45 5.98 26.64 -14.54
C PHE A 45 5.03 26.30 -13.38
N LYS A 46 4.78 27.25 -12.46
CA LYS A 46 3.85 27.03 -11.33
C LYS A 46 2.42 26.69 -11.78
N PRO A 47 1.82 27.40 -12.78
CA PRO A 47 0.48 27.06 -13.25
C PRO A 47 0.41 25.64 -13.82
N PHE A 48 1.44 25.22 -14.54
CA PHE A 48 1.54 23.87 -15.08
C PHE A 48 1.63 22.80 -13.98
N ILE A 49 2.48 23.01 -12.96
CA ILE A 49 2.56 22.09 -11.82
C ILE A 49 1.21 22.02 -11.08
N SER A 50 0.54 23.16 -10.89
CA SER A 50 -0.79 23.18 -10.29
C SER A 50 -1.82 22.43 -11.12
N ALA A 51 -1.81 22.58 -12.44
CA ALA A 51 -2.70 21.84 -13.35
C ALA A 51 -2.47 20.33 -13.24
N ILE A 52 -1.22 19.86 -13.16
CA ILE A 52 -0.92 18.44 -12.93
C ILE A 52 -1.47 17.97 -11.59
N ILE A 53 -1.24 18.71 -10.51
CA ILE A 53 -1.73 18.34 -9.18
C ILE A 53 -3.27 18.26 -9.17
N SER A 54 -3.95 19.24 -9.79
CA SER A 54 -5.40 19.21 -9.96
C SER A 54 -5.85 17.99 -10.76
N ALA A 55 -5.26 17.73 -11.93
CA ALA A 55 -5.62 16.57 -12.75
C ALA A 55 -5.40 15.23 -12.01
N LEU A 56 -4.35 15.11 -11.20
CA LEU A 56 -4.13 13.93 -10.35
C LEU A 56 -5.22 13.79 -9.28
N ASN A 57 -5.61 14.89 -8.63
CA ASN A 57 -6.71 14.89 -7.66
C ASN A 57 -8.05 14.57 -8.30
N ASP A 58 -8.34 15.11 -9.47
CA ASP A 58 -9.61 14.86 -10.16
C ASP A 58 -9.74 13.38 -10.56
N ARG A 59 -8.62 12.76 -10.98
CA ARG A 59 -8.62 11.36 -11.43
C ARG A 59 -8.50 10.35 -10.28
N PHE A 60 -7.68 10.64 -9.26
CA PHE A 60 -7.33 9.69 -8.20
C PHE A 60 -7.79 10.11 -6.81
N GLY A 61 -8.44 11.26 -6.65
CA GLY A 61 -8.92 11.75 -5.35
C GLY A 61 -9.86 10.75 -4.67
N ALA A 62 -10.73 10.11 -5.44
CA ALA A 62 -11.62 9.06 -4.92
C ALA A 62 -10.86 7.84 -4.39
N CYS A 63 -9.69 7.51 -4.95
CA CYS A 63 -8.88 6.37 -4.52
C CYS A 63 -8.39 6.50 -3.08
N PHE A 64 -8.18 7.72 -2.58
CA PHE A 64 -7.77 7.95 -1.18
C PHE A 64 -8.89 7.68 -0.16
N ASN A 65 -10.15 7.60 -0.62
CA ASN A 65 -11.29 7.29 0.22
C ASN A 65 -11.69 5.80 0.16
N GLU A 66 -11.07 5.04 -0.73
CA GLU A 66 -11.37 3.63 -0.95
C GLU A 66 -10.59 2.79 0.07
N LYS A 67 -11.33 1.97 0.83
CA LYS A 67 -10.80 1.26 2.01
C LYS A 67 -9.82 0.16 1.64
N ASP A 68 -10.02 -0.52 0.52
CA ASP A 68 -9.23 -1.69 0.13
C ASP A 68 -7.85 -1.27 -0.40
N LEU A 69 -7.78 -0.21 -1.21
CA LEU A 69 -6.58 0.48 -1.67
C LEU A 69 -5.76 0.98 -0.49
N PHE A 70 -6.45 1.55 0.50
CA PHE A 70 -5.83 2.01 1.73
C PHE A 70 -5.22 0.86 2.53
N LEU A 71 -5.98 -0.20 2.78
CA LEU A 71 -5.48 -1.39 3.48
C LEU A 71 -4.33 -2.05 2.71
N ALA A 72 -4.45 -2.19 1.40
CA ALA A 72 -3.42 -2.74 0.54
C ALA A 72 -2.11 -1.95 0.62
N ALA A 73 -2.18 -0.62 0.72
CA ALA A 73 -1.00 0.23 0.86
C ALA A 73 -0.30 0.07 2.22
N ILE A 74 -1.05 -0.06 3.32
CA ILE A 74 -0.49 -0.16 4.67
C ILE A 74 0.01 -1.58 4.98
N VAL A 75 -0.70 -2.61 4.54
CA VAL A 75 -0.26 -4.01 4.72
C VAL A 75 0.97 -4.32 3.86
N HIS A 76 1.30 -3.46 2.89
CA HIS A 76 2.51 -3.63 2.11
C HIS A 76 3.78 -3.37 2.95
N PRO A 77 4.68 -4.36 3.11
CA PRO A 77 5.80 -4.28 4.06
C PRO A 77 6.81 -3.16 3.76
N LYS A 78 6.88 -2.72 2.49
CA LYS A 78 7.75 -1.61 2.06
C LYS A 78 7.27 -0.24 2.52
N PHE A 79 5.96 -0.05 2.64
CA PHE A 79 5.36 1.28 2.82
C PHE A 79 4.83 1.46 4.22
N LYS A 80 4.01 0.51 4.71
CA LYS A 80 3.36 0.61 6.02
C LYS A 80 2.78 2.02 6.21
N LEU A 81 3.27 2.76 7.20
CA LEU A 81 2.86 4.14 7.50
C LEU A 81 3.87 5.22 7.05
N THR A 82 4.98 4.87 6.37
CA THR A 82 6.08 5.81 6.10
C THR A 82 5.75 6.90 5.09
N TRP A 83 4.72 6.70 4.28
CA TRP A 83 4.27 7.65 3.26
C TRP A 83 3.16 8.59 3.76
N ILE A 84 2.68 8.36 4.99
CA ILE A 84 1.60 9.11 5.63
C ILE A 84 2.21 10.16 6.56
N ARG A 85 1.57 11.34 6.64
CA ARG A 85 2.00 12.41 7.56
C ARG A 85 1.80 11.95 9.01
N GLU A 86 2.70 12.34 9.91
CA GLU A 86 2.62 11.95 11.33
C GLU A 86 1.27 12.28 11.98
N ALA A 87 0.68 13.43 11.64
CA ALA A 87 -0.63 13.84 12.14
C ALA A 87 -1.78 12.91 11.72
N ASP A 88 -1.65 12.26 10.55
CA ASP A 88 -2.70 11.41 9.98
C ASP A 88 -2.53 9.94 10.40
N LYS A 89 -1.31 9.51 10.77
CA LYS A 89 -1.01 8.13 11.20
C LYS A 89 -1.96 7.55 12.26
N PRO A 90 -2.34 8.25 13.35
CA PRO A 90 -3.24 7.67 14.35
C PRO A 90 -4.62 7.31 13.76
N ASN A 91 -5.20 8.19 12.94
CA ASN A 91 -6.46 7.92 12.23
C ASN A 91 -6.34 6.70 11.31
N MET A 92 -5.19 6.56 10.66
CA MET A 92 -4.91 5.46 9.76
C MET A 92 -4.74 4.13 10.49
N MET A 93 -4.12 4.15 11.67
CA MET A 93 -3.98 2.98 12.54
C MET A 93 -5.33 2.52 13.10
N GLU A 94 -6.19 3.46 13.48
CA GLU A 94 -7.56 3.17 13.93
C GLU A 94 -8.37 2.43 12.85
N LYS A 95 -8.32 2.89 11.59
CA LYS A 95 -8.99 2.24 10.45
C LYS A 95 -8.47 0.82 10.19
N LEU A 96 -7.16 0.63 10.30
CA LEU A 96 -6.53 -0.68 10.14
C LEU A 96 -6.97 -1.64 11.25
N ASN A 97 -6.90 -1.22 12.51
CA ASN A 97 -7.35 -2.00 13.66
C ASN A 97 -8.82 -2.39 13.52
N SER A 98 -9.68 -1.44 13.17
CA SER A 98 -11.11 -1.70 12.96
C SER A 98 -11.35 -2.76 11.87
N SER A 99 -10.60 -2.71 10.78
CA SER A 99 -10.71 -3.69 9.69
C SER A 99 -10.21 -5.06 10.13
N PHE A 100 -9.11 -5.12 10.88
CA PHE A 100 -8.57 -6.36 11.41
C PHE A 100 -9.50 -7.06 12.40
N GLU A 101 -10.14 -6.31 13.31
CA GLU A 101 -11.14 -6.87 14.23
C GLU A 101 -12.32 -7.51 13.47
N ILE A 102 -12.78 -6.87 12.39
CA ILE A 102 -13.83 -7.43 11.52
C ILE A 102 -13.36 -8.75 10.88
N PHE A 103 -12.10 -8.81 10.40
CA PHE A 103 -11.55 -10.04 9.82
C PHE A 103 -11.33 -11.15 10.86
N SER A 104 -10.94 -10.79 12.09
CA SER A 104 -10.73 -11.73 13.20
C SER A 104 -12.05 -12.31 13.72
N ALA A 105 -13.11 -11.51 13.77
CA ALA A 105 -14.44 -11.92 14.23
C ALA A 105 -15.25 -12.70 13.18
N ALA A 106 -14.88 -12.65 11.90
CA ALA A 106 -15.58 -13.38 10.85
C ALA A 106 -15.23 -14.88 10.91
N PRO A 107 -16.22 -15.81 10.93
CA PRO A 107 -15.92 -17.21 10.69
C PRO A 107 -15.30 -17.30 9.29
N VAL A 108 -14.15 -17.97 9.18
CA VAL A 108 -13.41 -18.17 7.93
C VAL A 108 -14.25 -19.00 6.97
N THR A 109 -15.28 -18.39 6.38
CA THR A 109 -15.87 -18.87 5.16
C THR A 109 -14.84 -18.58 4.10
N SER A 110 -14.29 -19.66 3.55
CA SER A 110 -13.31 -19.68 2.48
C SER A 110 -13.88 -19.12 1.17
N SER A 111 -14.31 -17.86 1.19
CA SER A 111 -14.59 -17.05 0.01
C SER A 111 -13.36 -16.21 -0.29
N PHE A 112 -12.21 -16.86 -0.45
CA PHE A 112 -11.30 -16.36 -1.46
C PHE A 112 -12.10 -16.42 -2.76
N ARG A 113 -12.49 -15.26 -3.29
CA ARG A 113 -13.00 -15.16 -4.66
C ARG A 113 -12.07 -16.02 -5.50
N ASN A 114 -12.60 -17.10 -6.07
CA ASN A 114 -11.91 -17.91 -7.05
C ASN A 114 -11.53 -16.96 -8.21
N VAL A 115 -10.37 -16.33 -8.11
CA VAL A 115 -9.64 -15.88 -9.28
C VAL A 115 -9.18 -17.18 -9.90
N VAL A 116 -10.02 -17.70 -10.79
CA VAL A 116 -9.64 -18.74 -11.73
C VAL A 116 -8.52 -18.10 -12.56
N SER A 117 -7.27 -18.36 -12.19
CA SER A 117 -6.19 -18.29 -13.18
C SER A 117 -6.55 -19.33 -14.23
N GLU A 118 -7.02 -18.86 -15.37
CA GLU A 118 -7.03 -19.62 -16.62
C GLU A 118 -5.58 -19.85 -17.04
N ASP A 119 -4.90 -20.75 -16.34
CA ASP A 119 -3.76 -21.46 -16.90
C ASP A 119 -4.07 -22.95 -16.73
N SER A 120 -4.50 -23.55 -17.83
CA SER A 120 -4.93 -24.93 -17.90
C SER A 120 -3.71 -25.84 -17.85
N ASP A 121 -3.41 -26.40 -16.68
CA ASP A 121 -2.80 -27.72 -16.62
C ASP A 121 -3.44 -28.56 -15.52
N ALA A 122 -4.24 -29.53 -15.97
CA ALA A 122 -5.09 -30.34 -15.12
C ALA A 122 -4.26 -31.40 -14.37
N SER A 123 -4.13 -31.24 -13.05
CA SER A 123 -3.68 -32.32 -12.17
C SER A 123 -4.62 -32.48 -10.98
N PRO A 124 -5.36 -33.62 -10.86
CA PRO A 124 -6.26 -33.86 -9.75
C PRO A 124 -5.47 -34.49 -8.59
N ARG A 125 -4.88 -33.67 -7.72
CA ARG A 125 -4.46 -34.12 -6.39
C ARG A 125 -4.94 -33.12 -5.35
N LYS A 126 -5.65 -33.64 -4.33
CA LYS A 126 -6.06 -32.94 -3.10
C LYS A 126 -4.89 -32.09 -2.59
N LYS A 127 -4.88 -30.80 -2.91
CA LYS A 127 -3.85 -29.87 -2.44
C LYS A 127 -4.10 -29.67 -0.95
N LYS A 128 -3.25 -30.28 -0.10
CA LYS A 128 -3.10 -29.82 1.28
C LYS A 128 -2.87 -28.32 1.20
N ASN A 129 -3.63 -27.54 1.95
CA ASN A 129 -3.48 -26.08 1.97
C ASN A 129 -2.01 -25.77 2.31
N PHE A 130 -1.23 -25.34 1.33
CA PHE A 130 0.22 -25.13 1.45
C PHE A 130 0.55 -24.16 2.60
N PHE A 131 -0.35 -23.22 2.85
CA PHE A 131 -0.25 -22.21 3.90
C PHE A 131 -0.91 -22.61 5.23
N ALA A 132 -1.38 -23.85 5.40
CA ALA A 132 -2.03 -24.30 6.65
C ALA A 132 -1.16 -24.08 7.90
N GLY A 133 0.17 -24.16 7.76
CA GLY A 133 1.11 -23.89 8.84
C GLY A 133 1.20 -22.43 9.27
N LEU A 134 0.78 -21.48 8.42
CA LEU A 134 0.76 -20.04 8.75
C LEU A 134 -0.41 -19.67 9.65
N TYR A 135 -1.52 -20.41 9.58
CA TYR A 135 -2.72 -20.18 10.39
C TYR A 135 -2.67 -20.92 11.73
N ARG A 136 -1.53 -21.52 12.10
CA ARG A 136 -1.35 -22.13 13.41
C ARG A 136 -1.19 -21.01 14.44
N SER A 137 -2.30 -20.53 14.97
CA SER A 137 -2.34 -19.49 16.01
C SER A 137 -1.41 -19.85 17.16
N SER A 138 -0.29 -19.14 17.29
CA SER A 138 0.50 -19.15 18.52
C SER A 138 -0.25 -18.32 19.55
N SER A 139 -0.77 -18.97 20.58
CA SER A 139 -1.30 -18.32 21.78
C SER A 139 -0.15 -17.63 22.53
N THR A 140 0.14 -16.37 22.21
CA THR A 140 1.06 -15.54 22.99
C THR A 140 0.42 -14.18 23.26
N GLN A 141 0.26 -13.86 24.54
CA GLN A 141 -0.27 -12.59 25.04
C GLN A 141 0.80 -11.47 24.99
N SER A 142 0.30 -10.24 24.83
CA SER A 142 0.82 -8.93 25.30
C SER A 142 1.08 -7.85 24.24
N THR A 143 1.13 -8.17 22.94
CA THR A 143 1.20 -7.18 21.86
C THR A 143 0.37 -7.66 20.67
N SER A 144 -0.48 -6.80 20.09
CA SER A 144 -1.28 -7.17 18.92
C SER A 144 -0.34 -7.56 17.76
N GLU A 145 -0.67 -8.60 16.97
CA GLU A 145 0.10 -9.00 15.78
C GLU A 145 0.34 -7.81 14.84
N LEU A 146 -0.64 -6.90 14.76
CA LEU A 146 -0.55 -5.67 14.00
C LEU A 146 0.52 -4.71 14.53
N ASP A 147 0.67 -4.59 15.86
CA ASP A 147 1.68 -3.74 16.47
C ASP A 147 3.08 -4.26 16.15
N LEU A 148 3.28 -5.59 16.20
CA LEU A 148 4.54 -6.23 15.83
C LEU A 148 4.87 -5.99 14.35
N PHE A 149 3.88 -6.16 13.46
CA PHE A 149 4.04 -5.91 12.03
C PHE A 149 4.45 -4.45 11.75
N LEU A 150 3.82 -3.48 12.40
CA LEU A 150 4.15 -2.06 12.23
C LEU A 150 5.52 -1.72 12.85
N ALA A 151 5.88 -2.33 13.97
CA ALA A 151 7.16 -2.13 14.65
C ALA A 151 8.38 -2.69 13.89
N ASP A 152 8.21 -3.75 13.09
CA ASP A 152 9.27 -4.42 12.29
C ASP A 152 9.87 -3.54 11.15
N SER A 153 9.64 -2.23 11.18
CA SER A 153 10.11 -1.28 10.16
C SER A 153 11.52 -0.75 10.43
N THR A 154 12.17 -1.22 11.50
CA THR A 154 13.54 -0.82 11.86
C THR A 154 14.54 -1.92 11.49
N ASN A 155 15.52 -1.59 10.63
CA ASN A 155 16.69 -2.38 10.25
C ASN A 155 16.60 -3.32 9.03
N LYS A 156 16.62 -2.73 7.82
CA LYS A 156 17.54 -3.23 6.77
C LYS A 156 18.37 -2.08 6.21
N LYS A 157 19.39 -1.68 6.98
CA LYS A 157 20.56 -1.00 6.44
C LYS A 157 21.20 -2.01 5.47
N LEU A 158 20.99 -1.81 4.16
CA LEU A 158 21.67 -2.60 3.13
C LEU A 158 23.18 -2.51 3.38
N ARG A 159 23.76 -3.57 3.94
CA ARG A 159 25.19 -3.82 3.84
C ARG A 159 25.44 -4.26 2.41
N HIS A 160 25.80 -3.32 1.54
CA HIS A 160 26.53 -3.65 0.33
C HIS A 160 27.97 -3.95 0.73
N SER A 161 28.41 -5.17 0.46
CA SER A 161 29.81 -5.51 0.27
C SER A 161 29.97 -6.07 -1.13
#